data_AF-A0A7S2DYA8-F1
#
_entry.id   AF-A0A7S2DYA8-F1
#
_cell.length_a   1.000
_cell.length_b   1.000
_cell.length_c   1.000
_cell.angle_alpha   90.00
_cell.angle_beta   90.00
_cell.angle_gamma   90.00
#
_symmetry.space_group_name_H-M   'P 1'
#
loop_
_entity.id
_entity.type
_entity.pdbx_description
1 polymer ?
#
loop_
_entity_poly.entity_id
_entity_poly.type
_entity_poly.pdbx_seq_one_letter_code
_entity_poly.pdbx_strand_id
1 'polypeptide(L)'
;VISSVPRLANVTIMMFFCFWIFGIIGITLLDGIFYHGCRATENPVLRVTNTSTCWEWPFTGDERLCGGRYSCDSPPDGVAVGFCGGREDDPNKNVRPNFPGGRRGYPWCEGSQPKKIFPETDFVHFDHMGGALLTVFQCMTMEGWTDIM
;
A
#
# COMPACT_ATOMS: atom_id res chain seq x y z
N VAL A 1 22.47 -28.85 22.14
CA VAL A 1 21.47 -27.85 21.66
C VAL A 1 20.27 -28.52 20.99
N ILE A 2 20.47 -29.48 20.07
CA ILE A 2 19.37 -30.23 19.40
C ILE A 2 18.42 -30.96 20.37
N SER A 3 18.90 -31.40 21.54
CA SER A 3 18.07 -32.05 22.57
C SER A 3 17.00 -31.16 23.21
N SER A 4 17.07 -29.84 23.02
CA SER A 4 16.11 -28.87 23.58
C SER A 4 14.96 -28.52 22.62
N VAL A 5 15.12 -28.79 21.32
CA VAL A 5 14.14 -28.47 20.26
C VAL A 5 12.77 -29.15 20.47
N PRO A 6 12.67 -30.42 20.90
CA PRO A 6 11.38 -31.08 21.08
C PRO A 6 10.51 -30.43 22.17
N ARG A 7 11.12 -29.77 23.15
CA ARG A 7 10.41 -29.08 24.24
C ARG A 7 9.84 -27.73 23.79
N LEU A 8 10.41 -27.14 22.74
CA LEU A 8 9.95 -25.86 22.18
C LEU A 8 8.81 -26.02 21.17
N ALA A 9 8.57 -27.25 20.67
CA ALA A 9 7.61 -27.53 19.61
C ALA A 9 6.19 -27.02 19.91
N ASN A 10 5.73 -27.13 21.16
CA ASN A 10 4.41 -26.62 21.56
C ASN A 10 4.30 -25.09 21.39
N VAL A 11 5.35 -24.36 21.79
CA VAL A 11 5.41 -22.89 21.65
C VAL A 11 5.51 -22.51 20.19
N THR A 12 6.28 -23.24 19.38
CA THR A 12 6.40 -23.01 17.95
C THR A 12 5.06 -23.18 17.22
N ILE A 13 4.27 -24.20 17.57
CA ILE A 13 2.92 -24.41 17.00
C ILE A 13 2.00 -23.24 17.38
N MET A 14 2.01 -22.81 18.64
CA MET A 14 1.25 -21.64 19.08
C MET A 14 1.68 -20.37 18.31
N MET A 15 2.98 -20.20 18.07
CA MET A 15 3.51 -19.06 17.32
C MET A 15 3.01 -19.06 15.87
N PHE A 16 3.05 -20.20 15.18
CA PHE A 16 2.50 -20.30 13.83
C PHE A 16 1.00 -20.00 13.78
N PHE A 17 0.23 -20.47 14.76
CA PHE A 17 -1.20 -20.17 14.85
C PHE A 17 -1.46 -18.66 14.99
N CYS A 18 -0.72 -17.99 15.87
CA CYS A 18 -0.80 -16.52 16.00
C CYS A 18 -0.42 -15.81 14.71
N PHE A 19 0.66 -16.24 14.03
CA PHE A 19 1.10 -15.65 12.77
C PHE A 19 0.02 -15.74 11.70
N TRP A 20 -0.67 -16.89 11.59
CA TRP A 20 -1.77 -17.08 10.66
C TRP A 20 -2.98 -16.20 10.97
N ILE A 21 -3.37 -16.08 12.24
CA ILE A 21 -4.50 -15.21 12.63
C ILE A 21 -4.18 -13.75 12.32
N PHE A 22 -3.05 -13.24 12.81
CA PHE A 22 -2.68 -11.84 12.58
C PHE A 22 -2.37 -11.56 11.11
N GLY A 23 -1.83 -12.53 10.37
CA GLY A 23 -1.65 -12.44 8.93
C GLY A 23 -2.98 -12.29 8.18
N ILE A 24 -3.98 -13.12 8.48
CA ILE A 24 -5.31 -13.01 7.87
C ILE A 24 -5.95 -11.67 8.22
N ILE A 25 -5.93 -11.27 9.50
CA ILE A 25 -6.49 -9.99 9.95
C ILE A 25 -5.82 -8.83 9.21
N GLY A 26 -4.48 -8.85 9.11
CA GLY A 26 -3.69 -7.84 8.42
C GLY A 26 -4.11 -7.68 6.96
N ILE A 27 -4.22 -8.78 6.21
CA ILE A 27 -4.65 -8.74 4.80
C ILE A 27 -6.07 -8.18 4.68
N THR A 28 -7.00 -8.59 5.56
CA THR A 28 -8.39 -8.13 5.44
C THR A 28 -8.58 -6.65 5.74
N LEU A 29 -7.72 -6.06 6.58
CA LEU A 29 -7.86 -4.66 7.02
C LEU A 29 -6.97 -3.69 6.23
N LEU A 30 -5.80 -4.15 5.79
CA LEU A 30 -4.73 -3.32 5.27
C LEU A 30 -4.37 -3.65 3.82
N ASP A 31 -5.18 -4.45 3.12
CA ASP A 31 -5.00 -4.72 1.69
C ASP A 31 -5.02 -3.41 0.89
N GLY A 32 -4.02 -3.23 0.03
CA GLY A 32 -3.92 -2.06 -0.85
C GLY A 32 -3.53 -0.75 -0.16
N ILE A 33 -3.42 -0.68 1.18
CA ILE A 33 -3.19 0.60 1.89
C ILE A 33 -1.88 1.27 1.49
N PHE A 34 -0.84 0.48 1.18
CA PHE A 34 0.48 1.00 0.79
C PHE A 34 0.50 1.68 -0.59
N TYR A 35 -0.59 1.57 -1.35
CA TYR A 35 -0.77 2.26 -2.63
C TYR A 35 -1.43 3.64 -2.47
N HIS A 36 -1.92 3.98 -1.28
CA HIS A 36 -2.64 5.23 -1.01
C HIS A 36 -1.67 6.40 -0.94
N GLY A 37 -1.64 7.24 -1.97
CA GLY A 37 -0.78 8.42 -2.03
C GLY A 37 -1.53 9.69 -2.42
N CYS A 38 -0.94 10.83 -2.09
CA CYS A 38 -1.49 12.13 -2.50
C CYS A 38 -1.25 12.39 -3.98
N ARG A 39 -2.33 12.80 -4.65
CA ARG A 39 -2.39 13.08 -6.08
C ARG A 39 -2.73 14.53 -6.30
N ALA A 40 -2.18 15.15 -7.33
CA ALA A 40 -2.45 16.55 -7.63
C ALA A 40 -3.86 16.78 -8.22
N THR A 41 -4.53 15.72 -8.69
CA THR A 41 -5.86 15.76 -9.32
C THR A 41 -6.77 14.70 -8.72
N GLU A 42 -8.08 14.93 -8.68
CA GLU A 42 -9.06 13.97 -8.15
C GLU A 42 -9.14 12.71 -9.00
N ASN A 43 -9.05 12.89 -10.33
CA ASN A 43 -9.22 11.84 -11.31
C ASN A 43 -7.98 11.78 -12.22
N PRO A 44 -7.58 10.60 -12.70
CA PRO A 44 -6.52 10.48 -13.71
C PRO A 44 -6.88 11.27 -14.97
N VAL A 45 -5.89 11.94 -15.53
CA VAL A 45 -6.02 12.76 -16.74
C VAL A 45 -5.50 12.01 -17.95
N LEU A 46 -6.18 12.16 -19.09
CA LEU A 46 -5.76 11.54 -20.33
C LEU A 46 -4.65 12.40 -20.96
N ARG A 47 -3.45 11.85 -21.04
CA ARG A 47 -2.34 12.48 -21.76
C ARG A 47 -2.34 11.98 -23.21
N VAL A 48 -2.52 12.92 -24.13
CA VAL A 48 -2.47 12.68 -25.58
C VAL A 48 -1.13 13.18 -26.09
N THR A 49 -0.26 12.28 -26.52
CA THR A 49 0.95 12.62 -27.27
C THR A 49 0.77 12.25 -28.74
N ASN A 50 1.67 12.73 -29.61
CA ASN A 50 1.60 12.45 -31.05
C ASN A 50 1.69 10.95 -31.39
N THR A 51 2.16 10.10 -30.46
CA THR A 51 2.43 8.67 -30.67
C THR A 51 1.61 7.74 -29.78
N SER A 52 1.10 8.22 -28.63
CA SER A 52 0.29 7.40 -27.73
C SER A 52 -0.68 8.22 -26.87
N THR A 53 -1.77 7.57 -26.49
CA THR A 53 -2.77 8.06 -25.54
C THR A 53 -2.69 7.19 -24.29
N CYS A 54 -2.45 7.81 -23.14
CA CYS A 54 -2.26 7.10 -21.88
C CYS A 54 -2.84 7.89 -20.70
N TRP A 55 -3.16 7.19 -19.62
CA TRP A 55 -3.64 7.78 -18.38
C TRP A 55 -2.48 8.19 -17.50
N GLU A 56 -2.55 9.38 -16.92
CA GLU A 56 -1.58 9.89 -15.97
C GLU A 56 -2.30 10.35 -14.70
N TRP A 57 -1.78 9.97 -13.54
CA TRP A 57 -2.26 10.48 -12.26
C TRP A 57 -1.11 11.09 -11.47
N PRO A 58 -0.85 12.40 -11.65
CA PRO A 58 0.34 13.05 -11.12
C PRO A 58 0.38 12.98 -9.59
N PHE A 59 1.53 12.56 -9.05
CA PHE A 59 1.81 12.56 -7.62
C PHE A 59 2.28 13.94 -7.18
N THR A 60 1.94 14.33 -5.95
CA THR A 60 2.35 15.63 -5.39
C THR A 60 3.78 15.61 -4.83
N GLY A 61 4.42 14.44 -4.77
CA GLY A 61 5.79 14.26 -4.27
C GLY A 61 5.87 13.93 -2.78
N ASP A 62 4.74 13.84 -2.07
CA ASP A 62 4.70 13.34 -0.69
C ASP A 62 4.82 11.81 -0.69
N GLU A 63 5.83 11.31 0.01
CA GLU A 63 6.03 9.88 0.30
C GLU A 63 5.23 9.42 1.55
N ARG A 64 4.19 10.18 1.93
CA ARG A 64 3.31 9.83 3.05
C ARG A 64 2.06 9.12 2.53
N LEU A 65 1.65 8.07 3.23
CA LEU A 65 0.37 7.41 2.96
C LEU A 65 -0.79 8.32 3.33
N CYS A 66 -1.74 8.45 2.42
CA CYS A 66 -2.99 9.17 2.69
C CYS A 66 -4.05 8.23 3.27
N GLY A 67 -4.93 8.76 4.13
CA GLY A 67 -5.96 7.99 4.81
C GLY A 67 -5.86 8.10 6.34
N GLY A 68 -6.97 7.80 7.03
CA GLY A 68 -7.05 7.90 8.49
C GLY A 68 -6.83 9.33 8.99
N ARG A 69 -5.70 9.58 9.66
CA ARG A 69 -5.37 10.88 10.28
C ARG A 69 -4.71 11.87 9.30
N TYR A 70 -4.13 11.40 8.20
CA TYR A 70 -3.49 12.25 7.20
C TYR A 70 -4.43 12.44 5.99
N SER A 71 -4.81 13.70 5.72
CA SER A 71 -5.55 14.09 4.52
C SER A 71 -4.69 14.99 3.64
N CYS A 72 -4.80 14.79 2.32
CA CYS A 72 -4.12 15.57 1.30
C CYS A 72 -4.73 16.99 1.10
N ASP A 73 -5.78 17.36 1.86
CA ASP A 73 -6.46 18.67 1.73
C ASP A 73 -5.82 19.79 2.57
N SER A 74 -5.04 19.45 3.61
CA SER A 74 -4.52 20.42 4.57
C SER A 74 -3.12 20.04 5.08
N PRO A 75 -2.07 20.23 4.28
CA PRO A 75 -0.71 19.89 4.69
C PRO A 75 -0.18 20.93 5.67
N PRO A 76 0.53 20.49 6.72
CA PRO A 76 1.32 21.37 7.59
C PRO A 76 2.56 21.97 6.90
N ASP A 77 3.02 21.37 5.79
CA ASP A 77 4.27 21.73 5.10
C ASP A 77 4.06 22.58 3.82
N GLY A 78 2.81 22.96 3.50
CA GLY A 78 2.49 23.88 2.39
C GLY A 78 2.62 23.31 0.97
N VAL A 79 2.89 22.01 0.81
CA VAL A 79 3.21 21.39 -0.49
C VAL A 79 2.04 20.62 -1.14
N ALA A 80 1.09 20.05 -0.40
CA ALA A 80 0.04 19.22 -0.99
C ALA A 80 -1.41 19.75 -0.89
N VAL A 81 -1.87 20.52 -1.86
CA VAL A 81 -3.30 20.51 -2.21
C VAL A 81 -3.52 19.34 -3.15
N GLY A 82 -4.16 18.26 -2.68
CA GLY A 82 -4.33 17.06 -3.48
C GLY A 82 -5.42 16.13 -2.98
N PHE A 83 -5.64 15.05 -3.72
CA PHE A 83 -6.64 14.03 -3.43
C PHE A 83 -5.95 12.71 -3.07
N CYS A 84 -6.55 11.94 -2.17
CA CYS A 84 -6.03 10.62 -1.82
C CYS A 84 -6.40 9.60 -2.91
N GLY A 85 -5.40 8.96 -3.51
CA GLY A 85 -5.59 8.02 -4.62
C GLY A 85 -4.74 6.76 -4.50
N GLY A 86 -5.31 5.62 -4.87
CA GLY A 86 -4.74 4.28 -4.72
C GLY A 86 -4.71 3.49 -6.02
N ARG A 87 -4.71 2.16 -5.91
CA ARG A 87 -4.71 1.25 -7.07
C ARG A 87 -6.12 1.02 -7.63
N GLU A 88 -6.21 0.49 -8.85
CA GLU A 88 -7.51 0.16 -9.48
C GLU A 88 -8.31 -0.89 -8.69
N ASP A 89 -7.61 -1.91 -8.17
CA ASP A 89 -8.19 -3.03 -7.42
C ASP A 89 -8.26 -2.79 -5.91
N ASP A 90 -8.27 -1.53 -5.47
CA ASP A 90 -8.26 -1.19 -4.04
C ASP A 90 -9.57 -1.61 -3.36
N PRO A 91 -9.58 -2.26 -2.19
CA PRO A 91 -10.84 -2.58 -1.50
C PRO A 91 -11.70 -1.34 -1.21
N ASN A 92 -11.09 -0.17 -1.00
CA ASN A 92 -11.80 1.09 -0.80
C ASN A 92 -12.12 1.78 -2.14
N LYS A 93 -13.40 1.76 -2.54
CA LYS A 93 -13.87 2.36 -3.81
C LYS A 93 -13.62 3.87 -3.92
N ASN A 94 -13.54 4.59 -2.80
CA ASN A 94 -13.39 6.05 -2.80
C ASN A 94 -11.99 6.50 -3.20
N VAL A 95 -11.01 5.59 -3.06
CA VAL A 95 -9.59 5.86 -3.33
C VAL A 95 -9.19 5.32 -4.72
N ARG A 96 -10.08 4.57 -5.38
CA ARG A 96 -9.83 4.04 -6.73
C ARG A 96 -9.79 5.17 -7.77
N PRO A 97 -8.94 5.05 -8.81
CA PRO A 97 -8.96 5.97 -9.94
C PRO A 97 -10.31 5.91 -10.66
N ASN A 98 -10.98 7.06 -10.77
CA ASN A 98 -12.17 7.20 -11.59
C ASN A 98 -11.80 7.81 -12.95
N PHE A 99 -11.79 7.01 -14.00
CA PHE A 99 -11.43 7.44 -15.35
C PHE A 99 -12.58 8.21 -16.01
N PRO A 100 -12.42 9.51 -16.31
CA PRO A 100 -13.47 10.30 -16.95
C PRO A 100 -13.85 9.73 -18.32
N GLY A 101 -15.08 9.26 -18.45
CA GLY A 101 -15.55 8.60 -19.68
C GLY A 101 -14.98 7.19 -19.89
N GLY A 102 -14.56 6.53 -18.81
CA GLY A 102 -14.12 5.13 -18.77
C GLY A 102 -12.65 4.93 -19.15
N ARG A 103 -12.12 3.73 -18.87
CA ARG A 103 -10.71 3.38 -19.14
C ARG A 103 -10.36 3.42 -20.65
N ARG A 104 -11.36 3.26 -21.53
CA ARG A 104 -11.28 3.29 -23.01
C ARG A 104 -10.18 2.41 -23.64
N GLY A 105 -9.63 1.47 -22.88
CA GLY A 105 -8.52 0.59 -23.31
C GLY A 105 -7.15 1.26 -23.34
N TYR A 106 -7.02 2.51 -22.88
CA TYR A 106 -5.71 3.18 -22.81
C TYR A 106 -4.91 2.70 -21.60
N PRO A 107 -3.60 2.45 -21.74
CA PRO A 107 -2.74 2.07 -20.63
C PRO A 107 -2.40 3.29 -19.75
N TRP A 108 -1.81 3.03 -18.58
CA TRP A 108 -1.10 4.07 -17.82
C TRP A 108 0.14 4.55 -18.57
N CYS A 109 0.45 5.84 -18.46
CA CYS A 109 1.72 6.37 -18.95
C CYS A 109 2.88 5.79 -18.12
N GLU A 110 4.06 5.70 -18.73
CA GLU A 110 5.25 5.21 -18.06
C GLU A 110 5.55 6.02 -16.78
N GLY A 111 5.72 5.34 -15.64
CA GLY A 111 5.97 5.97 -14.34
C GLY A 111 4.74 6.58 -13.63
N SER A 112 3.58 6.65 -14.27
CA SER A 112 2.36 7.24 -13.68
C SER A 112 1.46 6.24 -12.93
N GLN A 113 1.82 4.96 -12.98
CA GLN A 113 1.06 3.88 -12.35
C GLN A 113 1.04 4.05 -10.82
N PRO A 114 -0.05 3.66 -10.13
CA PRO A 114 -0.05 3.56 -8.68
C PRO A 114 1.06 2.61 -8.21
N LYS A 115 2.09 3.17 -7.58
CA LYS A 115 3.21 2.46 -6.97
C LYS A 115 3.05 2.47 -5.45
N LYS A 116 3.61 1.46 -4.77
CA LYS A 116 3.75 1.46 -3.32
C LYS A 116 4.65 2.61 -2.87
N ILE A 117 4.24 3.32 -1.82
CA ILE A 117 4.88 4.54 -1.32
C ILE A 117 5.95 4.27 -0.26
N PHE A 118 5.99 3.07 0.32
CA PHE A 118 7.07 2.61 1.18
C PHE A 118 8.05 1.71 0.37
N PRO A 119 9.05 2.27 -0.34
CA PRO A 119 9.96 1.51 -1.18
C PRO A 119 11.24 1.01 -0.48
N GLU A 120 11.48 1.32 0.81
CA GLU A 120 12.76 0.96 1.46
C GLU A 120 12.95 -0.55 1.61
N THR A 121 11.86 -1.33 1.71
CA THR A 121 11.88 -2.80 1.53
C THR A 121 10.57 -3.27 0.90
N ASP A 122 10.65 -3.87 -0.31
CA ASP A 122 9.50 -4.46 -1.03
C ASP A 122 8.79 -5.60 -0.24
N PHE A 123 9.35 -6.02 0.89
CA PHE A 123 8.86 -7.14 1.70
C PHE A 123 7.74 -6.77 2.67
N VAL A 124 7.55 -5.47 2.97
CA VAL A 124 6.52 -5.01 3.91
C VAL A 124 5.24 -4.64 3.16
N HIS A 125 4.28 -5.56 3.10
CA HIS A 125 2.98 -5.31 2.49
C HIS A 125 1.91 -6.33 2.92
N PHE A 126 0.63 -5.95 2.85
CA PHE A 126 -0.51 -6.80 3.20
C PHE A 126 -1.30 -7.34 2.00
N ASP A 127 -0.79 -7.20 0.77
CA ASP A 127 -1.50 -7.66 -0.45
C ASP A 127 -1.58 -9.19 -0.56
N HIS A 128 -0.63 -9.90 0.05
CA HIS A 128 -0.48 -11.35 -0.03
C HIS A 128 -0.11 -11.94 1.32
N MET A 129 -0.43 -13.23 1.52
CA MET A 129 -0.13 -13.93 2.78
C MET A 129 1.37 -13.93 3.12
N GLY A 130 2.24 -14.09 2.13
CA GLY A 130 3.70 -14.06 2.37
C GLY A 130 4.18 -12.71 2.91
N GLY A 131 3.78 -11.60 2.27
CA GLY A 131 4.13 -10.26 2.73
C GLY A 131 3.55 -9.94 4.09
N ALA A 132 2.29 -10.32 4.34
CA ALA A 132 1.64 -10.12 5.63
C ALA A 132 2.36 -10.86 6.76
N LEU A 133 2.75 -12.12 6.54
CA LEU A 133 3.49 -12.91 7.52
C LEU A 133 4.88 -12.34 7.82
N LEU A 134 5.59 -11.84 6.80
CA LEU A 134 6.89 -11.18 6.99
C LEU A 134 6.75 -9.88 7.78
N THR A 135 5.74 -9.08 7.48
CA THR A 135 5.44 -7.83 8.18
C THR A 135 5.08 -8.11 9.65
N VAL A 136 4.24 -9.12 9.89
CA VAL A 136 3.84 -9.55 11.24
C VAL A 136 5.05 -10.10 12.03
N PHE A 137 5.93 -10.87 11.38
CA PHE A 137 7.17 -11.34 11.99
C PHE A 137 8.07 -10.18 12.42
N GLN A 138 8.27 -9.19 11.54
CA GLN A 138 9.06 -7.98 11.80
C GLN A 138 8.52 -7.24 13.04
N CYS A 139 7.21 -7.01 13.11
CA CYS A 139 6.56 -6.40 14.28
C CYS A 139 6.78 -7.20 15.57
N MET A 140 6.67 -8.53 15.53
CA MET A 140 6.89 -9.38 16.72
C MET A 140 8.35 -9.42 17.17
N THR A 141 9.30 -9.30 16.25
CA THR A 141 10.72 -9.19 16.59
C THR A 141 11.13 -7.80 17.07
N MET A 142 10.20 -6.84 17.08
CA MET A 142 10.43 -5.43 17.44
C MET A 142 11.52 -4.75 16.59
N GLU A 143 11.66 -5.17 15.34
CA GLU A 143 12.54 -4.54 14.36
C GLU A 143 11.67 -3.72 13.42
N GLY A 144 11.97 -2.45 13.18
CA GLY A 144 11.20 -1.58 12.25
C GLY A 144 9.71 -1.38 12.58
N TRP A 145 9.20 -1.82 13.74
CA TRP A 145 7.77 -1.80 14.06
C TRP A 145 7.17 -0.41 14.19
N THR A 146 7.98 0.59 14.55
CA THR A 146 7.55 1.99 14.70
C THR A 146 7.28 2.65 13.36
N ASP A 147 7.90 2.18 12.29
CA ASP A 147 7.71 2.74 10.94
C ASP A 147 6.45 2.16 10.27
N ILE A 148 5.94 1.04 10.80
CA ILE A 148 4.72 0.37 10.35
C ILE A 148 3.44 0.97 11.00
N MET A 149 3.54 1.55 12.20
CA MET A 149 2.40 2.11 12.97
C MET A 149 2.33 3.63 12.94
#